data_AF-A0A250IIP2-F1
#
_entry.id   AF-A0A250IIP2-F1
#
_cell.length_a   1.000
_cell.length_b   1.000
_cell.length_c   1.000
_cell.angle_alpha   90.00
_cell.angle_beta   90.00
_cell.angle_gamma   90.00
#
_symmetry.space_group_name_H-M   'P 1'
#
loop_
_entity.id
_entity.type
_entity.pdbx_description
1 polymer ?
#
loop_
_entity_poly.entity_id
_entity_poly.type
_entity_poly.pdbx_seq_one_letter_code
_entity_poly.pdbx_strand_id
1 'polypeptide(L)'
;MKRTRRNTGFTIVEMATVVGIIAVLAALSYAALEVLPQRTRLTGGALEFSAVISSARSHAYGRNQRVAVILNADGPNLGDPIRYWVVVDNWSNLIQTLAANPDWQTLNDLKPGAPAPAGSSYTVFDSGNFNASVRVLNMGFASAVTGVKAKGCKEALTDKIGLAKGPSVGVSETFPPPFCFVPDNSACTFCSGDGTSGKPLRGVVLFEPDGSVSFANATGVVSPEGAASLVLRATGTGGAESAQAIVMTNTGLVRTFSASAR
;
A
#
# COMPACT_ATOMS: atom_id res chain seq x y z
N MET A 1 70.62 -16.52 -29.11
CA MET A 1 70.65 -15.72 -27.86
C MET A 1 69.25 -15.72 -27.24
N LYS A 2 69.05 -16.42 -26.13
CA LYS A 2 67.75 -16.56 -25.46
C LYS A 2 67.65 -15.48 -24.38
N ARG A 3 66.89 -14.41 -24.62
CA ARG A 3 66.73 -13.27 -23.70
C ARG A 3 65.83 -13.73 -22.54
N THR A 4 66.42 -13.95 -21.37
CA THR A 4 65.67 -14.27 -20.15
C THR A 4 64.81 -13.06 -19.78
N ARG A 5 63.47 -13.23 -19.80
CA ARG A 5 62.56 -12.20 -19.29
C ARG A 5 62.84 -12.04 -17.79
N ARG A 6 63.15 -10.82 -17.36
CA ARG A 6 63.15 -10.49 -15.93
C ARG A 6 61.71 -10.57 -15.44
N ASN A 7 61.45 -11.47 -14.51
CA ASN A 7 60.23 -11.44 -13.70
C ASN A 7 60.36 -10.25 -12.74
N THR A 8 59.90 -9.08 -13.17
CA THR A 8 59.71 -7.94 -12.27
C THR A 8 58.46 -8.24 -11.44
N GLY A 9 58.66 -8.59 -10.17
CA GLY A 9 57.58 -8.72 -9.20
C GLY A 9 56.97 -7.36 -8.86
N PHE A 10 55.77 -7.38 -8.28
CA PHE A 10 55.11 -6.17 -7.79
C PHE A 10 55.86 -5.59 -6.60
N THR A 11 56.02 -4.27 -6.60
CA THR A 11 56.55 -3.54 -5.45
C THR A 11 55.51 -3.47 -4.33
N ILE A 12 55.98 -3.35 -3.08
CA ILE A 12 55.11 -3.13 -1.92
C ILE A 12 54.23 -1.89 -2.12
N VAL A 13 54.78 -0.84 -2.75
CA VAL A 13 54.06 0.40 -3.03
C VAL A 13 52.92 0.16 -4.03
N GLU A 14 53.14 -0.59 -5.11
CA GLU A 14 52.07 -0.94 -6.06
C GLU A 14 50.93 -1.70 -5.36
N MET A 15 51.25 -2.70 -4.53
CA MET A 15 50.24 -3.42 -3.77
C MET A 15 49.47 -2.50 -2.81
N ALA A 16 50.15 -1.60 -2.11
CA ALA A 16 49.50 -0.64 -1.21
C ALA A 16 48.55 0.30 -1.97
N THR A 17 48.93 0.78 -3.16
CA THR A 17 48.06 1.63 -3.99
C THR A 17 46.83 0.90 -4.50
N VAL A 18 46.98 -0.35 -4.95
CA VAL A 18 45.85 -1.17 -5.43
C VAL A 18 44.87 -1.44 -4.30
N VAL A 19 45.36 -1.83 -3.12
CA VAL A 19 44.52 -2.04 -1.93
C VAL A 19 43.80 -0.75 -1.53
N GLY A 20 44.48 0.39 -1.58
CA GLY A 20 43.87 1.69 -1.32
C GLY A 20 42.72 2.01 -2.29
N ILE A 21 42.93 1.80 -3.60
CA ILE A 21 41.89 2.01 -4.62
C ILE A 21 40.71 1.06 -4.39
N ILE A 22 40.98 -0.23 -4.12
CA ILE A 22 39.93 -1.23 -3.83
C ILE A 22 39.13 -0.84 -2.59
N ALA A 23 39.79 -0.37 -1.52
CA ALA A 23 39.11 0.05 -0.29
C ALA A 23 38.17 1.24 -0.54
N VAL A 24 38.61 2.24 -1.32
CA VAL A 24 37.77 3.40 -1.70
C VAL A 24 36.58 2.96 -2.56
N LEU A 25 36.82 2.14 -3.58
CA LEU A 25 35.76 1.62 -4.46
C LEU A 25 34.74 0.77 -3.68
N ALA A 26 35.21 -0.07 -2.74
CA ALA A 26 34.36 -0.88 -1.89
C ALA A 26 33.49 -0.01 -0.97
N ALA A 27 34.06 1.04 -0.35
CA ALA A 27 33.32 1.96 0.50
C ALA A 27 32.21 2.71 -0.27
N LEU A 28 32.51 3.19 -1.48
CA LEU A 28 31.51 3.86 -2.33
C LEU A 28 30.43 2.89 -2.81
N SER A 29 30.81 1.66 -3.15
CA SER A 29 29.85 0.63 -3.59
C SER A 29 28.91 0.23 -2.46
N TYR A 30 29.41 0.12 -1.22
CA TYR A 30 28.59 -0.19 -0.05
C TYR A 30 27.51 0.87 0.18
N ALA A 31 27.87 2.16 0.14
CA ALA A 31 26.91 3.26 0.29
C ALA A 31 25.84 3.27 -0.82
N ALA A 32 26.21 2.93 -2.06
CA ALA A 32 25.25 2.85 -3.17
C ALA A 32 24.28 1.66 -3.06
N LEU A 33 24.70 0.54 -2.46
CA LEU A 33 23.88 -0.66 -2.31
C LEU A 33 22.78 -0.53 -1.26
N GLU A 34 22.87 0.41 -0.31
CA GLU A 34 21.81 0.60 0.70
C GLU A 34 20.56 1.32 0.17
N VAL A 35 20.70 2.20 -0.83
CA VAL A 35 19.61 3.09 -1.27
C VAL A 35 18.72 2.46 -2.35
N LEU A 36 19.26 1.55 -3.16
CA LEU A 36 18.53 0.88 -4.25
C LEU A 36 17.44 -0.12 -3.77
N PRO A 37 17.64 -0.92 -2.71
CA PRO A 37 16.66 -1.91 -2.28
C PRO A 37 15.34 -1.31 -1.77
N GLN A 38 15.35 -0.08 -1.24
CA GLN A 38 14.16 0.49 -0.60
C GLN A 38 13.07 0.84 -1.62
N ARG A 39 13.45 1.51 -2.72
CA ARG A 39 12.51 1.91 -3.78
C ARG A 39 11.93 0.71 -4.51
N THR A 40 12.74 -0.32 -4.75
CA THR A 40 12.29 -1.56 -5.41
C THR A 40 11.32 -2.34 -4.53
N ARG A 41 11.56 -2.43 -3.22
CA ARG A 41 10.64 -3.07 -2.25
C ARG A 41 9.30 -2.36 -2.15
N LEU A 42 9.30 -1.03 -2.08
CA LEU A 42 8.08 -0.23 -2.02
C LEU A 42 7.25 -0.34 -3.29
N THR A 43 7.91 -0.18 -4.44
CA THR A 43 7.25 -0.32 -5.74
C THR A 43 6.71 -1.74 -5.91
N GLY A 44 7.45 -2.76 -5.46
CA GLY A 44 6.97 -4.15 -5.40
C GLY A 44 5.69 -4.30 -4.60
N GLY A 45 5.65 -3.80 -3.35
CA GLY A 45 4.45 -3.86 -2.51
C GLY A 45 3.25 -3.09 -3.09
N ALA A 46 3.49 -1.93 -3.69
CA ALA A 46 2.43 -1.15 -4.32
C ALA A 46 1.88 -1.83 -5.59
N LEU A 47 2.74 -2.49 -6.37
CA LEU A 47 2.35 -3.30 -7.53
C LEU A 47 1.59 -4.57 -7.11
N GLU A 48 2.04 -5.26 -6.06
CA GLU A 48 1.33 -6.40 -5.47
C GLU A 48 -0.09 -6.01 -5.06
N PHE A 49 -0.25 -4.88 -4.33
CA PHE A 49 -1.59 -4.43 -3.94
C PHE A 49 -2.44 -4.04 -5.14
N SER A 50 -1.87 -3.33 -6.10
CA SER A 50 -2.59 -2.94 -7.33
C SER A 50 -3.04 -4.18 -8.13
N ALA A 51 -2.23 -5.24 -8.14
CA ALA A 51 -2.57 -6.52 -8.76
C ALA A 51 -3.69 -7.23 -8.01
N VAL A 52 -3.63 -7.29 -6.67
CA VAL A 52 -4.69 -7.88 -5.82
C VAL A 52 -6.02 -7.16 -6.04
N ILE A 53 -6.02 -5.82 -6.04
CA ILE A 53 -7.22 -5.00 -6.28
C ILE A 53 -7.78 -5.22 -7.69
N SER A 54 -6.91 -5.23 -8.70
CA SER A 54 -7.33 -5.44 -10.10
C SER A 54 -7.90 -6.85 -10.32
N SER A 55 -7.31 -7.85 -9.65
CA SER A 55 -7.77 -9.25 -9.66
C SER A 55 -9.13 -9.39 -8.97
N ALA A 56 -9.29 -8.83 -7.77
CA ALA A 56 -10.54 -8.82 -7.02
C ALA A 56 -11.68 -8.15 -7.81
N ARG A 57 -11.40 -6.99 -8.41
CA ARG A 57 -12.37 -6.29 -9.28
C ARG A 57 -12.78 -7.12 -10.49
N SER A 58 -11.81 -7.73 -11.17
CA SER A 58 -12.08 -8.55 -12.36
C SER A 58 -12.91 -9.78 -12.01
N HIS A 59 -12.68 -10.36 -10.83
CA HIS A 59 -13.49 -11.47 -10.31
C HIS A 59 -14.91 -11.02 -9.98
N ALA A 60 -15.06 -9.88 -9.29
CA ALA A 60 -16.37 -9.34 -8.95
C ALA A 60 -17.25 -9.09 -10.18
N TYR A 61 -16.68 -8.41 -11.17
CA TYR A 61 -17.36 -8.12 -12.43
C TYR A 61 -17.59 -9.39 -13.27
N GLY A 62 -16.56 -10.21 -13.44
CA GLY A 62 -16.61 -11.40 -14.30
C GLY A 62 -17.54 -12.50 -13.80
N ARG A 63 -17.76 -12.58 -12.48
CA ARG A 63 -18.67 -13.56 -11.87
C ARG A 63 -19.99 -12.99 -11.38
N ASN A 64 -20.21 -11.69 -11.55
CA ASN A 64 -21.36 -10.99 -11.00
C ASN A 64 -21.53 -11.29 -9.49
N GLN A 65 -20.41 -11.28 -8.75
CA GLN A 65 -20.35 -11.60 -7.32
C GLN A 65 -19.67 -10.45 -6.59
N ARG A 66 -20.06 -10.21 -5.34
CA ARG A 66 -19.39 -9.22 -4.52
C ARG A 66 -18.07 -9.81 -4.01
N VAL A 67 -16.97 -9.06 -4.16
CA VAL A 67 -15.64 -9.47 -3.69
C VAL A 67 -15.11 -8.41 -2.76
N ALA A 68 -14.54 -8.81 -1.64
CA ALA A 68 -13.95 -7.92 -0.67
C ALA A 68 -12.46 -8.21 -0.49
N VAL A 69 -11.65 -7.16 -0.48
CA VAL A 69 -10.23 -7.20 -0.12
C VAL A 69 -10.11 -6.69 1.31
N ILE A 70 -9.90 -7.60 2.24
CA ILE A 70 -9.73 -7.34 3.66
C ILE A 70 -8.25 -7.12 3.92
N LEU A 71 -7.92 -6.01 4.56
CA LEU A 71 -6.56 -5.61 4.91
C LEU A 71 -6.39 -5.62 6.41
N ASN A 72 -5.33 -6.26 6.88
CA ASN A 72 -4.94 -6.26 8.27
C ASN A 72 -3.44 -5.96 8.40
N ALA A 73 -3.14 -4.73 8.79
CA ALA A 73 -1.82 -4.26 9.18
C ALA A 73 -1.66 -4.30 10.72
N ASP A 74 -1.95 -5.46 11.31
CA ASP A 74 -1.60 -5.82 12.69
C ASP A 74 -0.08 -5.91 12.82
N GLY A 75 0.56 -4.93 13.47
CA GLY A 75 1.99 -5.00 13.73
C GLY A 75 2.48 -3.95 14.71
N PRO A 76 2.51 -4.25 16.03
CA PRO A 76 3.23 -3.42 17.00
C PRO A 76 4.76 -3.46 16.79
N ASN A 77 5.26 -4.46 16.05
CA ASN A 77 6.69 -4.72 15.91
C ASN A 77 7.21 -4.43 14.50
N LEU A 78 8.47 -3.97 14.42
CA LEU A 78 9.23 -3.88 13.19
C LEU A 78 9.47 -5.30 12.63
N GLY A 79 8.55 -5.80 11.79
CA GLY A 79 8.71 -7.14 11.19
C GLY A 79 7.43 -7.73 10.62
N ASP A 80 6.29 -7.37 11.21
CA ASP A 80 5.02 -8.00 10.90
C ASP A 80 4.52 -7.55 9.51
N PRO A 81 4.28 -8.47 8.59
CA PRO A 81 3.84 -8.12 7.25
C PRO A 81 2.36 -7.72 7.27
N ILE A 82 2.00 -6.80 6.38
CA ILE A 82 0.59 -6.47 6.14
C ILE A 82 -0.06 -7.71 5.54
N ARG A 83 -1.13 -8.21 6.16
CA ARG A 83 -1.88 -9.39 5.71
C ARG A 83 -3.08 -8.94 4.90
N TYR A 84 -3.42 -9.69 3.86
CA TYR A 84 -4.63 -9.46 3.10
C TYR A 84 -5.36 -10.76 2.79
N TRP A 85 -6.68 -10.65 2.66
CA TRP A 85 -7.55 -11.71 2.18
C TRP A 85 -8.48 -11.15 1.13
N VAL A 86 -8.61 -11.85 0.01
CA VAL A 86 -9.60 -11.58 -1.02
C VAL A 86 -10.70 -12.63 -0.85
N VAL A 87 -11.89 -12.18 -0.50
CA VAL A 87 -13.01 -13.06 -0.17
C VAL A 87 -14.23 -12.75 -1.01
N VAL A 88 -14.99 -13.78 -1.35
CA VAL A 88 -16.28 -13.63 -2.03
C VAL A 88 -17.36 -13.47 -0.97
N ASP A 89 -18.07 -12.35 -0.99
CA ASP A 89 -19.19 -12.02 -0.11
C ASP A 89 -20.51 -12.43 -0.78
N ASN A 90 -20.74 -13.74 -0.87
CA ASN A 90 -21.92 -14.32 -1.53
C ASN A 90 -23.26 -13.83 -0.93
N TRP A 91 -23.26 -13.41 0.33
CA TRP A 91 -24.46 -13.03 1.07
C TRP A 91 -24.57 -11.52 1.29
N SER A 92 -23.63 -10.73 0.77
CA SER A 92 -23.56 -9.27 0.95
C SER A 92 -23.61 -8.85 2.43
N ASN A 93 -23.06 -9.67 3.33
CA ASN A 93 -23.19 -9.54 4.79
C ASN A 93 -21.85 -9.27 5.49
N LEU A 94 -20.76 -9.06 4.74
CA LEU A 94 -19.45 -8.82 5.31
C LEU A 94 -19.42 -7.58 6.20
N ILE A 95 -20.08 -6.50 5.77
CA ILE A 95 -20.16 -5.25 6.53
C ILE A 95 -20.80 -5.46 7.91
N GLN A 96 -21.90 -6.20 7.96
CA GLN A 96 -22.61 -6.53 9.20
C GLN A 96 -21.76 -7.46 10.08
N THR A 97 -20.99 -8.36 9.47
CA THR A 97 -20.09 -9.26 10.19
C THR A 97 -18.93 -8.51 10.83
N LEU A 98 -18.36 -7.52 10.12
CA LEU A 98 -17.33 -6.62 10.62
C LEU A 98 -17.86 -5.78 11.79
N ALA A 99 -19.07 -5.24 11.66
CA ALA A 99 -19.73 -4.49 12.73
C ALA A 99 -19.98 -5.35 13.98
N ALA A 100 -20.30 -6.63 13.80
CA ALA A 100 -20.52 -7.57 14.90
C ALA A 100 -19.22 -8.01 15.60
N ASN A 101 -18.08 -7.97 14.90
CA ASN A 101 -16.79 -8.46 15.41
C ASN A 101 -15.68 -7.43 15.17
N PRO A 102 -15.73 -6.22 15.77
CA PRO A 102 -14.81 -5.13 15.45
C PRO A 102 -13.33 -5.44 15.73
N ASP A 103 -13.05 -6.38 16.64
CA ASP A 103 -11.70 -6.77 17.05
C ASP A 103 -11.09 -7.94 16.25
N TRP A 104 -11.70 -8.33 15.13
CA TRP A 104 -11.25 -9.44 14.29
C TRP A 104 -9.76 -9.38 13.92
N GLN A 105 -9.03 -10.49 14.05
CA GLN A 105 -7.60 -10.54 13.70
C GLN A 105 -7.35 -11.40 12.46
N THR A 106 -8.17 -12.40 12.27
CA THR A 106 -8.07 -13.37 11.19
C THR A 106 -9.41 -13.49 10.48
N LEU A 107 -9.39 -14.05 9.27
CA LEU A 107 -10.62 -14.30 8.54
C LEU A 107 -11.57 -15.26 9.28
N ASN A 108 -11.05 -16.15 10.12
CA ASN A 108 -11.88 -17.11 10.88
C ASN A 108 -12.77 -16.45 11.94
N ASP A 109 -12.41 -15.24 12.36
CA ASP A 109 -13.20 -14.43 13.29
C ASP A 109 -14.41 -13.80 12.59
N LEU A 110 -14.34 -13.67 11.27
CA LEU A 110 -15.40 -13.12 10.42
C LEU A 110 -16.29 -14.25 9.92
N LYS A 111 -17.34 -14.55 10.68
CA LYS A 111 -18.35 -15.55 10.28
C LYS A 111 -19.59 -14.88 9.70
N PRO A 112 -20.01 -15.24 8.48
CA PRO A 112 -21.21 -14.67 7.87
C PRO A 112 -22.43 -14.94 8.76
N GLY A 113 -23.16 -13.88 9.10
CA GLY A 113 -24.47 -13.96 9.76
C GLY A 113 -25.60 -14.30 8.79
N ALA A 114 -26.85 -14.23 9.25
CA ALA A 114 -28.01 -14.36 8.36
C ALA A 114 -27.89 -13.38 7.17
N PRO A 115 -28.15 -13.81 5.91
CA PRO A 115 -28.88 -15.02 5.50
C PRO A 115 -28.03 -16.29 5.31
N ALA A 116 -26.74 -16.29 5.64
CA ALA A 116 -25.91 -17.47 5.49
C ALA A 116 -26.34 -18.59 6.46
N PRO A 117 -26.32 -19.88 6.04
CA PRO A 117 -26.52 -21.01 6.93
C PRO A 117 -25.51 -21.01 8.09
N ALA A 118 -25.92 -21.46 9.27
CA ALA A 118 -25.04 -21.55 10.43
C ALA A 118 -23.79 -22.40 10.11
N GLY A 119 -22.60 -21.89 10.46
CA GLY A 119 -21.32 -22.55 10.18
C GLY A 119 -20.74 -22.27 8.79
N SER A 120 -21.40 -21.44 7.97
CA SER A 120 -20.82 -20.97 6.71
C SER A 120 -19.56 -20.13 6.94
N SER A 121 -18.66 -20.11 5.97
CA SER A 121 -17.47 -19.26 5.94
C SER A 121 -17.38 -18.50 4.63
N TYR A 122 -16.67 -17.38 4.63
CA TYR A 122 -16.37 -16.66 3.39
C TYR A 122 -15.45 -17.50 2.51
N THR A 123 -15.74 -17.52 1.20
CA THR A 123 -14.88 -18.23 0.24
C THR A 123 -13.66 -17.36 -0.05
N VAL A 124 -12.47 -17.86 0.29
CA VAL A 124 -11.21 -17.19 -0.01
C VAL A 124 -10.84 -17.43 -1.46
N PHE A 125 -10.70 -16.35 -2.21
CA PHE A 125 -10.20 -16.38 -3.57
C PHE A 125 -8.66 -16.29 -3.60
N ASP A 126 -8.11 -15.40 -2.79
CA ASP A 126 -6.67 -15.17 -2.67
C ASP A 126 -6.35 -14.71 -1.24
N SER A 127 -5.14 -14.96 -0.78
CA SER A 127 -4.68 -14.47 0.51
C SER A 127 -3.16 -14.46 0.53
N GLY A 128 -2.60 -13.47 1.19
CA GLY A 128 -1.17 -13.35 1.27
C GLY A 128 -0.73 -12.28 2.25
N ASN A 129 0.57 -12.05 2.19
CA ASN A 129 1.24 -11.06 3.01
C ASN A 129 2.08 -10.20 2.09
N PHE A 130 2.05 -8.89 2.31
CA PHE A 130 3.01 -8.00 1.67
C PHE A 130 4.42 -8.35 2.13
N ASN A 131 5.40 -7.98 1.30
CA ASN A 131 6.80 -8.11 1.66
C ASN A 131 7.04 -7.55 3.08
N ALA A 132 7.75 -8.31 3.92
CA ALA A 132 8.11 -7.90 5.28
C ALA A 132 8.91 -6.58 5.33
N SER A 133 9.33 -6.04 4.19
CA SER A 133 9.95 -4.72 4.07
C SER A 133 8.99 -3.56 3.86
N VAL A 134 7.68 -3.77 3.80
CA VAL A 134 6.69 -2.72 3.53
C VAL A 134 5.75 -2.56 4.73
N ARG A 135 5.53 -1.32 5.17
CA ARG A 135 4.64 -0.98 6.28
C ARG A 135 3.68 0.13 5.88
N VAL A 136 2.57 0.23 6.59
CA VAL A 136 1.71 1.40 6.52
C VAL A 136 2.41 2.53 7.28
N LEU A 137 2.42 3.73 6.70
CA LEU A 137 2.95 4.91 7.37
C LEU A 137 2.08 5.20 8.62
N ASN A 138 2.58 5.95 9.60
CA ASN A 138 1.78 6.34 10.78
C ASN A 138 1.15 7.73 10.64
N MET A 139 1.21 8.32 9.44
CA MET A 139 0.70 9.65 9.11
C MET A 139 0.14 9.66 7.69
N GLY A 140 -0.63 10.70 7.38
CA GLY A 140 -1.17 10.92 6.04
C GLY A 140 -0.10 11.24 4.98
N PHE A 141 -0.45 11.02 3.71
CA PHE A 141 0.45 11.29 2.60
C PHE A 141 0.78 12.78 2.46
N ALA A 142 -0.15 13.68 2.82
CA ALA A 142 0.07 15.12 2.84
C ALA A 142 1.31 15.50 3.67
N SER A 143 1.51 14.81 4.79
CA SER A 143 2.66 15.03 5.66
C SER A 143 3.96 14.47 5.08
N ALA A 144 3.89 13.40 4.29
CA ALA A 144 5.04 12.82 3.61
C ALA A 144 5.57 13.69 2.45
N VAL A 145 4.70 14.44 1.78
CA VAL A 145 5.07 15.32 0.66
C VAL A 145 5.46 16.74 1.07
N THR A 146 5.54 17.06 2.37
CA THR A 146 5.94 18.38 2.91
C THR A 146 5.11 19.57 2.37
N GLY A 147 3.81 19.38 2.12
CA GLY A 147 2.92 20.46 1.66
C GLY A 147 3.07 20.85 0.19
N VAL A 148 3.69 20.00 -0.64
CA VAL A 148 3.68 20.18 -2.09
C VAL A 148 2.25 20.01 -2.62
N LYS A 149 1.73 21.08 -3.22
CA LYS A 149 0.39 21.13 -3.82
C LYS A 149 0.48 20.78 -5.31
N ALA A 150 -0.18 19.71 -5.72
CA ALA A 150 -0.44 19.38 -7.09
C ALA A 150 -1.22 20.52 -7.78
N LYS A 151 -0.69 21.01 -8.91
CA LYS A 151 -1.35 22.05 -9.69
C LYS A 151 -2.60 21.48 -10.37
N GLY A 152 -3.69 22.24 -10.39
CA GLY A 152 -4.87 21.95 -11.22
C GLY A 152 -6.08 21.42 -10.46
N CYS A 153 -5.96 21.10 -9.18
CA CYS A 153 -7.12 20.89 -8.32
C CYS A 153 -7.78 22.24 -8.04
N LYS A 154 -8.92 22.50 -8.68
CA LYS A 154 -9.78 23.66 -8.44
C LYS A 154 -11.13 23.13 -7.97
N GLU A 155 -11.78 23.80 -7.03
CA GLU A 155 -13.13 23.41 -6.53
C GLU A 155 -14.11 23.14 -7.69
N ALA A 156 -14.06 23.96 -8.74
CA ALA A 156 -14.89 23.79 -9.94
C ALA A 156 -14.56 22.55 -10.81
N LEU A 157 -13.36 21.96 -10.69
CA LEU A 157 -13.01 20.70 -11.37
C LEU A 157 -13.55 19.50 -10.58
N THR A 158 -13.49 19.54 -9.25
CA THR A 158 -14.04 18.51 -8.37
C THR A 158 -15.55 18.32 -8.58
N ASP A 159 -16.30 19.41 -8.77
CA ASP A 159 -17.74 19.34 -9.07
C ASP A 159 -18.06 18.77 -10.45
N LYS A 160 -17.13 18.94 -11.42
CA LYS A 160 -17.29 18.49 -12.81
C LYS A 160 -16.78 17.08 -13.08
N ILE A 161 -15.88 16.54 -12.25
CA ILE A 161 -15.46 15.14 -12.27
C ILE A 161 -16.56 14.30 -11.59
N GLY A 162 -17.79 14.41 -12.08
CA GLY A 162 -19.00 13.80 -11.53
C GLY A 162 -19.10 12.28 -11.74
N LEU A 163 -18.04 11.64 -12.26
CA LEU A 163 -18.00 10.21 -12.56
C LEU A 163 -17.38 9.36 -11.45
N ALA A 164 -16.78 9.97 -10.41
CA ALA A 164 -16.10 9.24 -9.33
C ALA A 164 -16.62 9.58 -7.91
N LYS A 165 -17.94 9.78 -7.78
CA LYS A 165 -18.53 10.46 -6.62
C LYS A 165 -18.76 9.56 -5.39
N GLY A 166 -18.01 9.83 -4.31
CA GLY A 166 -18.61 10.06 -2.99
C GLY A 166 -18.70 11.57 -2.74
N PRO A 167 -19.48 12.07 -1.76
CA PRO A 167 -19.42 13.47 -1.33
C PRO A 167 -17.97 13.90 -1.12
N SER A 168 -17.54 14.92 -1.87
CA SER A 168 -16.23 15.56 -1.76
C SER A 168 -16.12 16.23 -0.39
N VAL A 169 -15.57 15.52 0.59
CA VAL A 169 -15.25 16.07 1.91
C VAL A 169 -13.91 16.82 1.79
N GLY A 170 -13.92 17.92 1.04
CA GLY A 170 -12.75 18.78 0.82
C GLY A 170 -11.94 18.45 -0.44
N VAL A 171 -11.13 19.43 -0.85
CA VAL A 171 -10.16 19.29 -1.94
C VAL A 171 -8.80 19.00 -1.30
N SER A 172 -8.25 17.81 -1.52
CA SER A 172 -6.84 17.55 -1.30
C SER A 172 -6.06 18.10 -2.51
N GLU A 173 -5.18 19.05 -2.24
CA GLU A 173 -4.20 19.50 -3.23
C GLU A 173 -2.98 18.57 -3.29
N THR A 174 -2.94 17.47 -2.53
CA THR A 174 -1.79 16.57 -2.53
C THR A 174 -1.74 15.71 -3.79
N PHE A 175 -2.89 15.28 -4.31
CA PHE A 175 -2.96 14.44 -5.49
C PHE A 175 -3.40 15.25 -6.73
N PRO A 176 -2.78 15.04 -7.90
CA PRO A 176 -3.19 15.74 -9.12
C PRO A 176 -4.55 15.25 -9.64
N PRO A 177 -5.23 16.02 -10.50
CA PRO A 177 -6.43 15.56 -11.19
C PRO A 177 -6.19 14.20 -11.88
N PRO A 178 -7.15 13.25 -11.83
CA PRO A 178 -8.51 13.38 -11.30
C PRO A 178 -8.66 13.09 -9.79
N PHE A 179 -7.57 12.97 -9.01
CA PHE A 179 -7.58 12.46 -7.63
C PHE A 179 -7.70 13.52 -6.54
N CYS A 180 -8.10 14.74 -6.89
CA CYS A 180 -8.13 15.90 -5.99
C CYS A 180 -9.07 15.77 -4.78
N PHE A 181 -10.00 14.82 -4.79
CA PHE A 181 -10.97 14.61 -3.71
C PHE A 181 -10.57 13.44 -2.79
N VAL A 182 -9.43 12.81 -3.07
CA VAL A 182 -8.98 11.65 -2.32
C VAL A 182 -8.43 12.14 -0.97
N PRO A 183 -8.92 11.60 0.16
CA PRO A 183 -8.40 11.91 1.48
C PRO A 183 -6.91 11.54 1.61
N ASP A 184 -6.15 12.35 2.33
CA ASP A 184 -4.69 12.24 2.48
C ASP A 184 -4.19 12.52 3.91
N ASN A 185 -5.14 12.65 4.85
CA ASN A 185 -4.91 13.07 6.24
C ASN A 185 -4.50 11.93 7.17
N SER A 186 -4.77 10.68 6.80
CA SER A 186 -4.38 9.48 7.54
C SER A 186 -3.62 8.51 6.66
N ALA A 187 -2.93 7.56 7.28
CA ALA A 187 -2.16 6.57 6.53
C ALA A 187 -3.02 5.53 5.81
N CYS A 188 -4.22 5.30 6.31
CA CYS A 188 -5.26 4.56 5.59
C CYS A 188 -6.60 5.21 5.91
N THR A 189 -7.22 5.80 4.90
CA THR A 189 -8.39 6.68 5.10
C THR A 189 -9.70 5.93 5.29
N PHE A 190 -9.69 4.63 5.00
CA PHE A 190 -10.82 3.73 5.21
C PHE A 190 -10.56 2.72 6.32
N CYS A 191 -9.38 2.73 6.96
CA CYS A 191 -9.07 1.81 8.04
C CYS A 191 -9.46 2.40 9.38
N SER A 192 -9.77 1.54 10.34
CA SER A 192 -9.75 1.90 11.76
C SER A 192 -8.34 1.66 12.33
N GLY A 193 -7.98 2.42 13.36
CA GLY A 193 -6.67 2.33 14.01
C GLY A 193 -5.63 3.24 13.37
N ASP A 194 -4.48 3.36 14.03
CA ASP A 194 -3.35 4.21 13.63
C ASP A 194 -2.08 3.38 13.30
N GLY A 195 -2.20 2.04 13.35
CA GLY A 195 -1.09 1.13 13.11
C GLY A 195 -0.09 1.06 14.26
N THR A 196 -0.44 1.59 15.44
CA THR A 196 0.38 1.51 16.66
C THR A 196 -0.02 0.31 17.53
N SER A 197 0.80 -0.01 18.53
CA SER A 197 0.57 -1.11 19.45
C SER A 197 -0.80 -1.00 20.13
N GLY A 198 -1.67 -1.97 19.86
CA GLY A 198 -3.04 -2.03 20.41
C GLY A 198 -4.11 -1.31 19.58
N LYS A 199 -3.74 -0.66 18.47
CA LYS A 199 -4.67 -0.01 17.53
C LYS A 199 -4.35 -0.41 16.08
N PRO A 200 -4.62 -1.67 15.75
CA PRO A 200 -4.22 -2.21 14.47
C PRO A 200 -4.97 -1.59 13.32
N LEU A 201 -4.25 -1.36 12.24
CA LEU A 201 -4.78 -0.69 11.07
C LEU A 201 -5.48 -1.72 10.18
N ARG A 202 -6.81 -1.67 10.18
CA ARG A 202 -7.67 -2.68 9.54
C ARG A 202 -8.78 -2.02 8.74
N GLY A 203 -9.04 -2.54 7.54
CA GLY A 203 -10.06 -2.00 6.64
C GLY A 203 -10.40 -2.99 5.53
N VAL A 204 -11.42 -2.65 4.75
CA VAL A 204 -11.90 -3.48 3.65
C VAL A 204 -12.23 -2.61 2.44
N VAL A 205 -11.90 -3.13 1.25
CA VAL A 205 -12.30 -2.59 -0.04
C VAL A 205 -13.30 -3.57 -0.65
N LEU A 206 -14.52 -3.12 -0.93
CA LEU A 206 -15.57 -3.95 -1.51
C LEU A 206 -15.76 -3.60 -2.97
N PHE A 207 -15.71 -4.62 -3.82
CA PHE A 207 -16.00 -4.55 -5.24
C PHE A 207 -17.39 -5.11 -5.46
N GLU A 208 -18.27 -4.25 -5.93
CA GLU A 208 -19.63 -4.63 -6.29
C GLU A 208 -19.66 -5.22 -7.71
N PRO A 209 -20.65 -6.09 -8.02
CA PRO A 209 -20.82 -6.67 -9.35
C PRO A 209 -21.01 -5.64 -10.48
N ASP A 210 -21.55 -4.46 -10.14
CA ASP A 210 -21.75 -3.34 -11.07
C ASP A 210 -20.46 -2.57 -11.40
N GLY A 211 -19.33 -2.97 -10.79
CA GLY A 211 -18.03 -2.34 -10.96
C GLY A 211 -17.79 -1.14 -10.04
N SER A 212 -18.73 -0.80 -9.17
CA SER A 212 -18.53 0.18 -8.12
C SER A 212 -17.65 -0.36 -6.99
N VAL A 213 -16.99 0.56 -6.30
CA VAL A 213 -16.10 0.25 -5.19
C VAL A 213 -16.54 1.04 -3.97
N SER A 214 -16.69 0.35 -2.85
CA SER A 214 -16.92 0.97 -1.54
C SER A 214 -15.80 0.60 -0.58
N PHE A 215 -15.57 1.46 0.41
CA PHE A 215 -14.50 1.29 1.39
C PHE A 215 -15.13 1.27 2.77
N ALA A 216 -14.71 0.36 3.65
CA ALA A 216 -15.20 0.34 5.03
C ALA A 216 -14.07 0.04 6.02
N ASN A 217 -14.24 0.51 7.25
CA ASN A 217 -13.29 0.25 8.34
C ASN A 217 -13.52 -1.12 9.00
N ALA A 218 -12.73 -1.47 10.02
CA ALA A 218 -12.84 -2.77 10.69
C ALA A 218 -14.19 -3.00 11.38
N THR A 219 -14.93 -1.92 11.70
CA THR A 219 -16.25 -1.96 12.33
C THR A 219 -17.38 -1.95 11.28
N GLY A 220 -17.07 -2.09 9.98
CA GLY A 220 -18.05 -2.09 8.90
C GLY A 220 -18.66 -0.71 8.58
N VAL A 221 -18.10 0.38 9.07
CA VAL A 221 -18.59 1.72 8.69
C VAL A 221 -18.02 2.08 7.32
N VAL A 222 -18.92 2.26 6.34
CA VAL A 222 -18.57 2.62 4.96
C VAL A 222 -18.13 4.09 4.91
N SER A 223 -16.99 4.34 4.26
CA SER A 223 -16.49 5.69 4.03
C SER A 223 -17.42 6.43 3.06
N PRO A 224 -17.87 7.65 3.41
CA PRO A 224 -18.70 8.44 2.52
C PRO A 224 -17.92 9.06 1.37
N GLU A 225 -16.58 9.11 1.43
CA GLU A 225 -15.77 9.96 0.55
C GLU A 225 -15.68 9.43 -0.90
N GLY A 226 -16.07 8.17 -1.13
CA GLY A 226 -16.03 7.54 -2.46
C GLY A 226 -14.63 7.45 -3.06
N ALA A 227 -13.61 7.70 -2.25
CA ALA A 227 -12.20 7.49 -2.53
C ALA A 227 -11.50 7.11 -1.24
N ALA A 228 -10.34 6.50 -1.41
CA ALA A 228 -9.51 6.03 -0.32
C ALA A 228 -8.04 6.14 -0.68
N SER A 229 -7.20 6.32 0.32
CA SER A 229 -5.75 6.18 0.17
C SER A 229 -5.16 5.24 1.22
N LEU A 230 -4.07 4.58 0.84
CA LEU A 230 -3.22 3.76 1.70
C LEU A 230 -1.76 4.18 1.48
N VAL A 231 -1.08 4.57 2.54
CA VAL A 231 0.28 5.10 2.47
C VAL A 231 1.25 4.04 2.98
N LEU A 232 2.15 3.62 2.10
CA LEU A 232 3.18 2.64 2.37
C LEU A 232 4.56 3.28 2.55
N ARG A 233 5.39 2.70 3.41
CA ARG A 233 6.80 3.05 3.62
C ARG A 233 7.65 1.80 3.69
N ALA A 234 8.90 1.87 3.26
CA ALA A 234 9.87 0.81 3.47
C ALA A 234 10.22 0.67 4.97
N THR A 235 10.49 -0.53 5.44
CA THR A 235 11.13 -0.76 6.75
C THR A 235 12.62 -0.41 6.64
N GLY A 236 13.13 0.44 7.54
CA GLY A 236 14.53 0.83 7.57
C GLY A 236 14.71 2.33 7.84
N THR A 237 15.90 2.85 7.53
CA THR A 237 16.31 4.26 7.73
C THR A 237 15.65 5.27 6.77
N GLY A 238 14.64 4.85 6.00
CA GLY A 238 13.90 5.72 5.09
C GLY A 238 12.94 6.63 5.85
N GLY A 239 13.09 7.94 5.68
CA GLY A 239 12.14 8.94 6.18
C GLY A 239 10.81 8.94 5.42
N ALA A 240 9.89 9.82 5.80
CA ALA A 240 8.58 9.99 5.16
C ALA A 240 8.69 10.31 3.65
N GLU A 241 9.83 10.86 3.21
CA GLU A 241 10.14 11.16 1.80
C GLU A 241 10.13 9.91 0.89
N SER A 242 10.37 8.73 1.46
CA SER A 242 10.32 7.47 0.71
C SER A 242 8.90 6.89 0.57
N ALA A 243 7.88 7.53 1.15
CA ALA A 243 6.53 6.97 1.16
C ALA A 243 5.91 6.87 -0.24
N GLN A 244 5.05 5.89 -0.42
CA GLN A 244 4.20 5.72 -1.60
C GLN A 244 2.73 5.69 -1.17
N ALA A 245 1.90 6.55 -1.74
CA ALA A 245 0.46 6.48 -1.55
C ALA A 245 -0.18 5.70 -2.70
N ILE A 246 -1.04 4.76 -2.34
CA ILE A 246 -1.93 4.08 -3.26
C ILE A 246 -3.29 4.71 -3.10
N VAL A 247 -3.79 5.28 -4.19
CA VAL A 247 -5.04 6.01 -4.26
C VAL A 247 -6.05 5.18 -5.02
N MET A 248 -7.25 5.07 -4.48
CA MET A 248 -8.36 4.31 -5.01
C MET A 248 -9.61 5.20 -5.07
N THR A 249 -10.43 5.02 -6.09
CA THR A 249 -11.72 5.70 -6.23
C THR A 249 -12.86 4.68 -6.29
N ASN A 250 -14.09 5.13 -6.08
CA ASN A 250 -15.29 4.31 -6.19
C ASN A 250 -15.55 3.75 -7.61
N THR A 251 -14.87 4.26 -8.63
CA THR A 251 -14.89 3.70 -10.00
C THR A 251 -13.86 2.58 -10.19
N GLY A 252 -13.11 2.25 -9.15
CA GLY A 252 -12.02 1.29 -9.17
C GLY A 252 -10.78 1.76 -9.92
N LEU A 253 -10.62 3.07 -10.17
CA LEU A 253 -9.32 3.61 -10.61
C LEU A 253 -8.34 3.52 -9.44
N VAL A 254 -7.17 2.92 -9.70
CA VAL A 254 -6.08 2.79 -8.74
C VAL A 254 -4.83 3.46 -9.30
N ARG A 255 -4.16 4.27 -8.49
CA ARG A 255 -2.88 4.88 -8.87
C ARG A 255 -1.93 5.00 -7.70
N THR A 256 -0.65 4.84 -7.99
CA THR A 256 0.43 4.99 -7.01
C THR A 256 1.14 6.34 -7.18
N PHE A 257 1.37 7.04 -6.09
CA PHE A 257 2.13 8.30 -6.03
C PHE A 257 3.30 8.14 -5.08
N SER A 258 4.46 8.70 -5.41
CA SER A 258 5.63 8.68 -4.53
C SER A 258 5.88 10.06 -3.95
N ALA A 259 6.21 10.12 -2.66
CA ALA A 259 6.63 11.35 -1.99
C ALA A 259 8.00 11.86 -2.49
N SER A 260 8.84 10.95 -3.00
CA SER A 260 10.18 11.25 -3.51
C SER A 260 10.18 11.82 -4.94
N ALA A 261 9.03 12.06 -5.57
CA ALA A 261 8.96 12.67 -6.91
C ALA A 261 9.27 14.19 -6.85
N ARG A 262 10.52 14.49 -6.51
CA ARG A 262 11.27 15.65 -6.98
C ARG A 262 12.34 15.16 -7.93
#